data_AF-A0A3S3FBM4-F1
#
_entry.id   AF-A0A3S3FBM4-F1
#
_cell.length_a   1.000
_cell.length_b   1.000
_cell.length_c   1.000
_cell.angle_alpha   90.00
_cell.angle_beta   90.00
_cell.angle_gamma   90.00
#
_symmetry.space_group_name_H-M   'P 1'
#
loop_
_entity.id
_entity.type
_entity.pdbx_description
1 polymer ?
#
loop_
_entity_poly.entity_id
_entity_poly.type
_entity_poly.pdbx_seq_one_letter_code
_entity_poly.pdbx_strand_id
1 'polypeptide(L)'
;MPTLVAKPPQGDDWMHEAKFDGYRSQIIIEAAGVRIFTRRGLDWTAKYRDLAEAAKGLNVQNAIIDGEVVVLNEAGLSDFAALRKAITRR
;
A
#
# COMPACT_ATOMS: atom_id res chain seq x y z
N MET A 1 -16.48 9.74 3.54
CA MET A 1 -15.29 10.55 3.88
C MET A 1 -15.22 10.62 5.40
N PRO A 2 -14.02 10.58 6.01
CA PRO A 2 -13.91 10.78 7.45
C PRO A 2 -14.43 12.17 7.83
N THR A 3 -15.20 12.26 8.91
CA THR A 3 -15.69 13.52 9.46
C THR A 3 -14.71 14.02 10.50
N LEU A 4 -14.35 15.31 10.44
CA LEU A 4 -13.46 15.90 11.43
C LEU A 4 -14.13 15.89 12.81
N VAL A 5 -13.45 15.30 13.78
CA VAL A 5 -13.88 15.22 15.18
C VAL A 5 -12.73 15.67 16.07
N ALA A 6 -13.04 16.12 17.29
CA ALA A 6 -12.05 16.64 18.22
C ALA A 6 -11.05 15.57 18.71
N LYS A 7 -11.50 14.32 18.82
CA LYS A 7 -10.69 13.17 19.24
C LYS A 7 -11.09 11.94 18.43
N PRO A 8 -10.15 11.04 18.11
CA PRO A 8 -10.51 9.76 17.51
C PRO A 8 -11.41 8.97 18.46
N PRO A 9 -12.31 8.13 17.92
CA PRO A 9 -13.15 7.25 18.74
C PRO A 9 -12.29 6.29 19.57
N GLN A 10 -12.83 5.85 20.71
CA GLN A 10 -12.15 4.99 21.69
C GLN A 10 -13.01 3.76 22.02
N GLY A 11 -12.40 2.77 22.67
CA GLY A 11 -13.05 1.52 23.10
C GLY A 11 -12.63 0.32 22.26
N ASP A 12 -13.04 -0.86 22.71
CA ASP A 12 -12.57 -2.14 22.15
C ASP A 12 -13.11 -2.43 20.73
N ASP A 13 -14.13 -1.69 20.30
CA ASP A 13 -14.69 -1.77 18.95
C ASP A 13 -13.84 -1.02 17.90
N TRP A 14 -12.77 -0.34 18.31
CA TRP A 14 -11.96 0.53 17.43
C TRP A 14 -10.50 0.09 17.37
N MET A 15 -10.00 -0.01 16.14
CA MET A 15 -8.57 -0.13 15.85
C MET A 15 -8.11 1.12 15.09
N HIS A 16 -6.96 1.67 15.49
CA HIS A 16 -6.37 2.85 14.86
C HIS A 16 -5.14 2.46 14.05
N GLU A 17 -5.10 2.88 12.79
CA GLU A 17 -3.95 2.69 11.91
C GLU A 17 -3.35 4.05 11.53
N ALA A 18 -2.04 4.05 11.28
CA ALA A 18 -1.36 5.23 10.76
C ALA A 18 -1.93 5.58 9.38
N LYS A 19 -2.33 6.84 9.21
CA LYS A 19 -2.72 7.35 7.90
C LYS A 19 -1.46 7.64 7.09
N PHE A 20 -1.28 6.90 6.01
CA PHE A 20 -0.23 7.14 5.03
C PHE A 20 -0.72 8.03 3.87
N ASP A 21 0.18 8.82 3.30
CA ASP A 21 -0.05 9.54 2.04
C ASP A 21 0.71 8.84 0.91
N GLY A 22 -0.02 8.06 0.10
CA GLY A 22 0.58 7.24 -0.95
C GLY A 22 -0.36 6.91 -2.10
N TYR A 23 -0.16 5.73 -2.69
CA TYR A 23 -1.06 5.15 -3.68
C TYR A 23 -1.68 3.85 -3.15
N ARG A 24 -2.97 3.90 -2.81
CA ARG A 24 -3.75 2.69 -2.52
C ARG A 24 -3.62 1.68 -3.64
N SER A 25 -3.17 0.49 -3.27
CA SER A 25 -2.90 -0.61 -4.17
C SER A 25 -3.32 -1.93 -3.55
N GLN A 26 -3.67 -2.88 -4.39
CA GLN A 26 -4.02 -4.24 -4.00
C GLN A 26 -3.00 -5.21 -4.56
N ILE A 27 -2.41 -6.02 -3.70
CA ILE A 27 -1.51 -7.12 -4.06
C ILE A 27 -2.33 -8.40 -4.07
N ILE A 28 -2.30 -9.10 -5.21
CA ILE A 28 -2.92 -10.41 -5.39
C ILE A 28 -1.80 -11.43 -5.48
N ILE A 29 -1.81 -12.39 -4.57
CA ILE A 29 -0.87 -13.52 -4.51
C ILE A 29 -1.68 -14.78 -4.80
N GLU A 30 -1.24 -15.54 -5.80
CA GLU A 30 -1.85 -16.82 -6.17
C GLU A 30 -0.78 -17.75 -6.75
N ALA A 31 -1.15 -19.00 -7.05
CA ALA A 31 -0.23 -19.99 -7.61
C ALA A 31 0.47 -19.54 -8.92
N ALA A 32 -0.18 -18.68 -9.72
CA ALA A 32 0.38 -18.14 -10.95
C ALA A 32 1.40 -17.01 -10.72
N GLY A 33 1.47 -16.44 -9.51
CA GLY A 33 2.42 -15.40 -9.14
C GLY A 33 1.79 -14.23 -8.38
N VAL A 34 2.43 -13.07 -8.49
CA VAL A 34 2.01 -11.84 -7.82
C VAL A 34 1.60 -10.80 -8.86
N ARG A 35 0.44 -10.17 -8.64
CA ARG A 35 -0.05 -9.03 -9.42
C ARG A 35 -0.38 -7.88 -8.49
N ILE A 36 -0.09 -6.64 -8.90
CA ILE A 36 -0.32 -5.44 -8.10
C ILE A 36 -1.17 -4.46 -8.90
N PHE A 37 -2.34 -4.13 -8.37
CA PHE A 37 -3.31 -3.24 -9.00
C PHE A 37 -3.41 -1.92 -8.25
N THR A 38 -3.50 -0.82 -8.98
CA THR A 38 -3.85 0.49 -8.40
C THR A 38 -5.31 0.50 -7.96
N ARG A 39 -5.71 1.51 -7.16
CA ARG A 39 -7.12 1.79 -6.84
C ARG A 39 -8.07 1.83 -8.05
N ARG A 40 -7.58 2.16 -9.25
CA ARG A 40 -8.37 2.22 -10.49
C ARG A 40 -8.36 0.91 -11.29
N GLY A 41 -7.77 -0.16 -10.76
CA GLY A 41 -7.66 -1.46 -11.42
C GLY A 41 -6.57 -1.53 -12.50
N LEU A 42 -5.69 -0.55 -12.60
CA LEU A 42 -4.54 -0.63 -13.51
C LEU A 42 -3.51 -1.61 -12.96
N ASP A 43 -3.08 -2.57 -13.77
CA ASP A 43 -1.98 -3.47 -13.44
C ASP A 43 -0.65 -2.71 -13.47
N TRP A 44 -0.06 -2.51 -12.29
CA TRP A 44 1.21 -1.83 -12.08
C TRP A 44 2.30 -2.79 -11.58
N THR A 45 2.13 -4.10 -11.76
CA THR A 45 3.08 -5.13 -11.32
C THR A 45 4.52 -4.82 -11.79
N ALA A 46 4.69 -4.42 -13.06
CA ALA A 46 6.01 -4.06 -13.60
C ALA A 46 6.60 -2.79 -12.97
N LYS A 47 5.78 -1.77 -12.71
CA LYS A 47 6.22 -0.53 -12.02
C LYS A 47 6.61 -0.82 -10.57
N TYR A 48 5.90 -1.74 -9.94
CA TYR A 48 6.09 -2.19 -8.57
C TYR A 48 6.92 -3.49 -8.45
N ARG A 49 7.81 -3.77 -9.39
CA ARG A 49 8.55 -5.05 -9.43
C ARG A 49 9.19 -5.46 -8.10
N ASP A 50 9.78 -4.51 -7.37
CA ASP A 50 10.46 -4.84 -6.09
C ASP A 50 9.45 -5.22 -5.00
N LEU A 51 8.25 -4.63 -5.01
CA LEU A 51 7.15 -5.03 -4.13
C LEU A 51 6.57 -6.38 -4.55
N ALA A 52 6.48 -6.66 -5.85
CA ALA A 52 6.04 -7.94 -6.35
C ALA A 52 7.00 -9.07 -5.94
N GLU A 53 8.32 -8.84 -6.04
CA GLU A 53 9.32 -9.78 -5.54
C GLU A 53 9.26 -9.96 -4.03
N ALA A 54 9.11 -8.87 -3.25
CA ALA A 54 8.96 -8.96 -1.81
C ALA A 54 7.71 -9.77 -1.41
N ALA A 55 6.59 -9.56 -2.10
CA ALA A 55 5.35 -10.28 -1.83
C ALA A 55 5.45 -11.79 -2.10
N LYS A 56 6.29 -12.24 -3.06
CA LYS A 56 6.56 -13.67 -3.27
C LYS A 56 7.22 -14.34 -2.07
N GLY A 57 7.90 -13.57 -1.22
CA GLY A 57 8.54 -14.07 0.01
C GLY A 57 7.57 -14.32 1.16
N LEU A 58 6.29 -13.94 1.04
CA LEU A 58 5.30 -14.18 2.08
C LEU A 58 4.91 -15.67 2.12
N ASN A 59 4.86 -16.24 3.31
CA ASN A 59 4.49 -17.65 3.53
C ASN A 59 2.96 -17.85 3.45
N VAL A 60 2.38 -17.62 2.27
CA VAL A 60 0.94 -17.75 1.99
C VAL A 60 0.73 -18.43 0.63
N GLN A 61 -0.32 -19.24 0.50
CA GLN A 61 -0.67 -19.86 -0.77
C GLN A 61 -1.43 -18.90 -1.69
N ASN A 62 -2.44 -18.23 -1.15
CA ASN A 62 -3.26 -17.25 -1.86
C ASN A 62 -3.63 -16.13 -0.89
N ALA A 63 -3.53 -14.88 -1.32
CA ALA A 63 -3.88 -13.73 -0.51
C ALA A 63 -4.27 -12.53 -1.38
N ILE A 64 -5.15 -11.68 -0.83
CA ILE A 64 -5.38 -10.33 -1.33
C ILE A 64 -5.02 -9.38 -0.20
N ILE A 65 -4.05 -8.49 -0.44
CA ILE A 65 -3.57 -7.52 0.52
C ILE A 65 -3.93 -6.13 0.00
N ASP A 66 -4.75 -5.39 0.75
CA ASP A 66 -5.05 -3.98 0.48
C ASP A 66 -4.16 -3.11 1.35
N GLY A 67 -3.61 -2.04 0.78
CA GLY A 67 -2.72 -1.16 1.52
C GLY A 67 -2.29 0.06 0.72
N GLU A 68 -1.46 0.87 1.34
CA GLU A 68 -0.95 2.10 0.75
C GLU A 68 0.53 1.93 0.36
N VAL A 69 0.84 2.07 -0.92
CA VAL A 69 2.25 2.11 -1.37
C VAL A 69 2.83 3.49 -1.07
N VAL A 70 3.92 3.52 -0.31
CA VAL A 70 4.60 4.76 0.12
C VAL A 70 6.09 4.73 -0.14
N VAL A 71 6.69 5.91 -0.17
CA VAL A 71 8.13 6.10 0.05
C VAL A 71 8.28 6.72 1.43
N LEU A 72 9.16 6.16 2.27
CA LEU A 72 9.45 6.72 3.59
C LEU A 72 10.66 7.66 3.51
N ASN A 73 10.60 8.78 4.22
CA ASN A 73 11.77 9.63 4.44
C ASN A 73 12.65 9.09 5.58
N GLU A 74 13.75 9.76 5.89
CA GLU A 74 14.70 9.36 6.93
C GLU A 74 14.08 9.28 8.35
N ALA A 75 12.98 10.02 8.58
CA ALA A 75 12.23 9.97 9.82
C ALA A 75 11.14 8.89 9.84
N GLY A 76 11.03 8.07 8.78
CA GLY A 76 10.03 7.01 8.65
C GLY A 76 8.62 7.50 8.30
N LEU A 77 8.47 8.77 7.87
CA LEU A 77 7.19 9.34 7.46
C LEU A 77 6.97 9.20 5.96
N SER A 78 5.72 9.05 5.52
CA SER A 78 5.39 8.97 4.10
C SER A 78 5.70 10.29 3.36
N ASP A 79 6.52 10.21 2.31
CA ASP A 79 6.85 11.30 1.41
C ASP A 79 6.14 11.11 0.05
N PHE A 80 5.00 11.79 -0.10
CA PHE A 80 4.20 11.71 -1.31
C PHE A 80 4.89 12.31 -2.54
N ALA A 81 5.73 13.33 -2.36
CA ALA A 81 6.45 13.94 -3.47
C ALA A 81 7.53 12.98 -4.00
N ALA A 82 8.26 12.32 -3.09
CA ALA A 82 9.22 11.28 -3.44
C ALA A 82 8.55 10.08 -4.12
N LEU A 83 7.38 9.63 -3.63
CA LEU A 83 6.61 8.57 -4.29
C LEU A 83 6.27 8.91 -5.73
N ARG A 84 5.71 10.10 -6.00
CA ARG A 84 5.39 10.56 -7.36
C ARG A 84 6.63 10.51 -8.26
N LYS A 85 7.76 10.99 -7.75
CA LYS A 85 9.05 10.98 -8.48
C LYS A 85 9.54 9.56 -8.77
N ALA A 86 9.41 8.64 -7.81
CA ALA A 86 9.82 7.24 -7.98
C ALA A 86 9.00 6.52 -9.06
N ILE A 87 7.69 6.80 -9.13
CA ILE A 87 6.78 6.14 -10.08
C ILE A 87 6.87 6.73 -11.50
N THR A 88 7.13 8.03 -11.64
CA THR A 88 7.32 8.66 -12.96
C THR A 88 8.66 8.28 -13.61
N ARG A 89 9.68 7.95 -12.81
CA ARG A 89 11.02 7.58 -13.32
C ARG A 89 11.16 6.12 -13.76
N ARG A 90 10.10 5.32 -13.67
CA ARG A 90 10.02 3.91 -14.08
C ARG A 90 9.04 3.72 -15.24
#